data_AF-L0WET3-F1
#
_entry.id   AF-L0WET3-F1
#
_cell.length_a   1.000
_cell.length_b   1.000
_cell.length_c   1.000
_cell.angle_alpha   90.00
_cell.angle_beta   90.00
_cell.angle_gamma   90.00
#
_symmetry.space_group_name_H-M   'P 1'
#
loop_
_entity.id
_entity.type
_entity.pdbx_description
1 polymer ?
#
loop_
_entity_poly.entity_id
_entity_poly.type
_entity_poly.pdbx_seq_one_letter_code
_entity_poly.pdbx_strand_id
1 'polypeptide(L)'
;MGHRLLAAAALMMLTTASAWAENEGVPTVKTPDPDRVEAQMEDTIDDIKSYSVEQKNQAMQTARHALDDLDQQITYLQSDIDSKWQDLSQQTRLKKQKALAALKDQQQALEQRYQALQDAGADNWEAAKVQFEQSWQAAKRGWEKLTAPASADDNPS
;
A
#
# COMPACT_ATOMS: atom_id res chain seq x y z
N MET A 1 57.22 23.35 -50.04
CA MET A 1 57.82 24.14 -48.95
C MET A 1 56.72 25.10 -48.51
N GLY A 2 56.01 24.97 -47.37
CA GLY A 2 56.50 24.78 -46.00
C GLY A 2 57.22 26.07 -45.55
N HIS A 3 56.79 26.89 -44.60
CA HIS A 3 55.76 26.80 -43.53
C HIS A 3 55.26 28.24 -43.17
N ARG A 4 54.36 28.59 -42.22
CA ARG A 4 53.58 27.92 -41.13
C ARG A 4 52.39 28.85 -40.70
N LEU A 5 51.50 28.35 -39.81
CA LEU A 5 50.69 29.00 -38.72
C LEU A 5 50.54 30.55 -38.67
N LEU A 6 49.39 31.14 -38.29
CA LEU A 6 48.50 30.85 -37.15
C LEU A 6 47.02 31.15 -37.45
N ALA A 7 46.10 30.35 -36.92
CA ALA A 7 44.67 30.69 -36.83
C ALA A 7 44.16 30.34 -35.42
N ALA A 8 43.38 31.24 -34.81
CA ALA A 8 42.97 31.13 -33.42
C ALA A 8 41.94 30.00 -33.20
N ALA A 9 42.02 29.36 -32.03
CA ALA A 9 41.04 28.36 -31.61
C ALA A 9 39.73 29.02 -31.17
N ALA A 10 38.61 28.58 -31.73
CA ALA A 10 37.28 28.79 -31.20
C ALA A 10 36.55 27.45 -31.20
N LEU A 11 36.47 26.82 -30.02
CA LEU A 11 35.85 25.52 -29.82
C LEU A 11 34.40 25.70 -29.38
N MET A 12 33.44 25.39 -30.24
CA MET A 12 32.09 24.95 -29.82
C MET A 12 31.62 23.87 -30.80
N MET A 13 31.65 22.62 -30.36
CA MET A 13 31.17 21.49 -31.16
C MET A 13 29.64 21.45 -31.13
N LEU A 14 29.01 21.33 -32.30
CA LEU A 14 27.62 20.93 -32.40
C LEU A 14 27.50 19.49 -31.91
N THR A 15 26.59 19.23 -30.97
CA THR A 15 26.00 17.90 -30.77
C THR A 15 24.54 17.95 -31.19
N THR A 16 24.24 17.31 -32.31
CA THR A 16 22.88 17.08 -32.80
C THR A 16 22.21 16.00 -31.96
N ALA A 17 21.12 16.33 -31.27
CA ALA A 17 20.16 15.36 -30.78
C ALA A 17 18.79 15.66 -31.42
N SER A 18 18.34 14.76 -32.28
CA SER A 18 17.05 14.89 -32.95
C SER A 18 15.90 14.64 -31.98
N ALA A 19 14.83 15.39 -32.22
CA ALA A 19 13.54 15.35 -31.54
C ALA A 19 13.03 13.98 -31.06
N TRP A 20 12.44 13.99 -29.86
CA TRP A 20 11.13 13.38 -29.62
C TRP A 20 10.23 14.41 -28.94
N ALA A 21 9.02 14.56 -29.45
CA ALA A 21 7.93 15.30 -28.83
C ALA A 21 7.02 14.30 -28.06
N GLU A 22 6.03 14.84 -27.34
CA GLU A 22 4.97 14.09 -26.63
C GLU A 22 5.48 13.22 -25.45
N ASN A 23 4.72 12.93 -24.39
CA ASN A 23 3.34 13.29 -24.06
C ASN A 23 3.16 13.62 -22.56
N GLU A 24 2.01 14.21 -22.26
CA GLU A 24 1.29 14.37 -20.98
C GLU A 24 1.70 13.49 -19.79
N GLY A 25 1.60 14.08 -18.59
CA GLY A 25 1.68 13.35 -17.33
C GLY A 25 1.75 14.25 -16.10
N VAL A 26 0.63 14.90 -15.74
CA VAL A 26 0.44 15.34 -14.33
C VAL A 26 0.73 14.13 -13.45
N PRO A 27 1.48 14.23 -12.33
CA PRO A 27 1.72 13.09 -11.46
C PRO A 27 0.36 12.61 -10.94
N THR A 28 -0.17 11.56 -11.58
CA THR A 28 -1.47 11.02 -11.22
C THR A 28 -1.36 10.59 -9.76
N VAL A 29 -2.27 11.08 -8.93
CA VAL A 29 -2.36 10.62 -7.55
C VAL A 29 -2.59 9.13 -7.65
N LYS A 30 -1.58 8.32 -7.29
CA LYS A 30 -1.62 6.88 -7.47
C LYS A 30 -2.65 6.32 -6.51
N THR A 31 -3.91 6.27 -6.92
CA THR A 31 -4.93 5.47 -6.24
C THR A 31 -4.35 4.06 -6.10
N PRO A 32 -4.37 3.47 -4.89
CA PRO A 32 -3.83 2.14 -4.67
C PRO A 32 -4.48 1.14 -5.63
N ASP A 33 -3.64 0.32 -6.24
CA ASP A 33 -4.09 -0.85 -6.99
C ASP A 33 -4.57 -1.90 -5.97
N PRO A 34 -5.89 -2.21 -5.90
CA PRO A 34 -6.42 -3.06 -4.85
C PRO A 34 -5.84 -4.45 -4.82
N ASP A 35 -5.64 -5.06 -5.99
CA ASP A 35 -5.14 -6.42 -6.15
C ASP A 35 -3.68 -6.50 -5.68
N ARG A 36 -2.90 -5.45 -5.94
CA ARG A 36 -1.53 -5.33 -5.45
C ARG A 36 -1.45 -5.15 -3.94
N VAL A 37 -2.33 -4.33 -3.35
CA VAL A 37 -2.39 -4.19 -1.88
C VAL A 37 -2.81 -5.51 -1.25
N GLU A 38 -3.78 -6.21 -1.85
CA GLU A 38 -4.24 -7.51 -1.38
C GLU A 38 -3.10 -8.53 -1.36
N ALA A 39 -2.37 -8.68 -2.47
CA ALA A 39 -1.20 -9.57 -2.56
C ALA A 39 -0.10 -9.21 -1.54
N GLN A 40 0.21 -7.92 -1.38
CA GLN A 40 1.18 -7.47 -0.37
C GLN A 40 0.75 -7.83 1.06
N MET A 41 -0.56 -7.82 1.34
CA MET A 41 -1.09 -8.27 2.63
C MET A 41 -0.97 -9.79 2.82
N GLU A 42 -1.03 -10.61 1.76
CA GLU A 42 -0.81 -12.06 1.85
C GLU A 42 0.67 -12.39 2.09
N ASP A 43 1.57 -11.83 1.27
CA ASP A 43 3.02 -12.03 1.39
C ASP A 43 3.53 -11.71 2.80
N THR A 44 3.10 -10.56 3.34
CA THR A 44 3.48 -10.10 4.69
C THR A 44 3.17 -11.13 5.77
N ILE A 45 1.97 -11.73 5.75
CA ILE A 45 1.52 -12.55 6.87
C ILE A 45 2.16 -13.94 6.84
N ASP A 46 2.48 -14.46 5.66
CA ASP A 46 3.22 -15.72 5.52
C ASP A 46 4.70 -15.59 5.95
N ASP A 47 5.33 -14.43 5.71
CA ASP A 47 6.63 -14.09 6.31
C ASP A 47 6.56 -14.09 7.85
N ILE A 48 5.57 -13.41 8.44
CA ILE A 48 5.44 -13.29 9.90
C ILE A 48 5.15 -14.63 10.59
N LYS A 49 4.34 -15.51 9.97
CA LYS A 49 4.06 -16.87 10.47
C LYS A 49 5.34 -17.67 10.69
N SER A 50 6.28 -17.53 9.76
CA SER A 50 7.52 -18.32 9.67
C SER A 50 8.55 -17.96 10.75
N TYR A 51 8.41 -16.84 11.45
CA TYR A 51 9.40 -16.38 12.43
C TYR A 51 9.29 -17.06 13.80
N SER A 52 10.42 -17.54 14.30
CA SER A 52 10.58 -18.03 15.67
C SER A 52 10.72 -16.87 16.68
N VAL A 53 10.71 -17.17 17.98
CA VAL A 53 10.88 -16.14 19.03
C VAL A 53 12.29 -15.52 19.00
N GLU A 54 13.31 -16.26 18.57
CA GLU A 54 14.66 -15.74 18.33
C GLU A 54 14.68 -14.69 17.20
N GLN A 55 13.77 -14.81 16.24
CA GLN A 55 13.58 -13.88 15.13
C GLN A 55 12.59 -12.76 15.44
N LYS A 56 12.06 -12.68 16.68
CA LYS A 56 11.04 -11.69 17.10
C LYS A 56 11.36 -10.27 16.67
N ASN A 57 12.58 -9.79 16.83
CA ASN A 57 12.94 -8.41 16.44
C ASN A 57 12.72 -8.14 14.94
N GLN A 58 13.01 -9.13 14.08
CA GLN A 58 12.74 -9.04 12.64
C GLN A 58 11.23 -9.13 12.38
N ALA A 59 10.52 -10.04 13.06
CA ALA A 59 9.07 -10.14 12.99
C ALA A 59 8.36 -8.82 13.34
N MET A 60 8.80 -8.13 14.41
CA MET A 60 8.25 -6.84 14.81
C MET A 60 8.53 -5.74 13.77
N GLN A 61 9.69 -5.77 13.10
CA GLN A 61 10.01 -4.81 12.03
C GLN A 61 9.13 -5.04 10.79
N THR A 62 9.02 -6.29 10.31
CA THR A 62 8.13 -6.66 9.20
C THR A 62 6.68 -6.30 9.51
N ALA A 63 6.19 -6.65 10.71
CA ALA A 63 4.85 -6.31 11.16
C ALA A 63 4.63 -4.79 11.22
N ARG A 64 5.57 -4.00 11.74
CA ARG A 64 5.43 -2.54 11.80
C ARG A 64 5.34 -1.92 10.41
N HIS A 65 6.25 -2.28 9.51
CA HIS A 65 6.23 -1.78 8.13
C HIS A 65 4.90 -2.05 7.43
N ALA A 66 4.33 -3.25 7.61
CA ALA A 66 3.07 -3.59 7.00
C ALA A 66 1.85 -2.86 7.62
N LEU A 67 1.90 -2.53 8.92
CA LEU A 67 0.89 -1.69 9.57
C LEU A 67 0.93 -0.25 9.07
N ASP A 68 2.13 0.31 8.93
CA ASP A 68 2.35 1.65 8.38
C ASP A 68 1.88 1.73 6.91
N ASP A 69 2.19 0.70 6.11
CA ASP A 69 1.68 0.59 4.73
C ASP A 69 0.14 0.50 4.72
N LEU A 70 -0.47 -0.36 5.54
CA LEU A 70 -1.93 -0.51 5.62
C LEU A 70 -2.63 0.80 6.01
N ASP A 71 -2.10 1.55 6.99
CA ASP A 71 -2.63 2.87 7.37
C ASP A 71 -2.60 3.86 6.20
N GLN A 72 -1.48 3.88 5.47
CA GLN A 72 -1.33 4.71 4.28
C GLN A 72 -2.33 4.31 3.18
N GLN A 73 -2.53 3.01 2.93
CA GLN A 73 -3.52 2.53 1.96
C GLN A 73 -4.97 2.88 2.38
N ILE A 74 -5.32 2.74 3.66
CA ILE A 74 -6.64 3.14 4.20
C ILE A 74 -6.86 4.65 4.02
N THR A 75 -5.81 5.45 4.25
CA THR A 75 -5.84 6.91 4.07
C THR A 75 -6.08 7.29 2.61
N TYR A 76 -5.38 6.66 1.65
CA TYR A 76 -5.63 6.88 0.23
C TYR A 76 -7.02 6.42 -0.21
N LEU A 77 -7.50 5.29 0.28
CA LEU A 77 -8.82 4.76 -0.03
C LEU A 77 -9.93 5.67 0.51
N GLN A 78 -9.77 6.24 1.71
CA GLN A 78 -10.68 7.28 2.19
C GLN A 78 -10.68 8.50 1.27
N SER A 79 -9.50 9.01 0.90
CA SER A 79 -9.37 10.18 0.02
C SER A 79 -10.04 9.96 -1.35
N ASP A 80 -9.90 8.76 -1.93
CA ASP A 80 -10.56 8.37 -3.18
C ASP A 80 -12.10 8.40 -3.04
N ILE A 81 -12.63 7.83 -1.95
CA ILE A 81 -14.07 7.82 -1.63
C ILE A 81 -14.60 9.24 -1.42
N ASP A 82 -13.87 10.08 -0.68
CA ASP A 82 -14.23 11.48 -0.41
C ASP A 82 -14.20 12.33 -1.70
N SER A 83 -13.23 12.08 -2.59
CA SER A 83 -13.12 12.78 -3.89
C SER A 83 -14.28 12.49 -4.84
N LYS A 84 -14.75 11.24 -4.88
CA LYS A 84 -15.87 10.77 -5.72
C LYS A 84 -17.22 10.90 -5.02
N TRP A 85 -17.25 11.44 -3.81
CA TRP A 85 -18.42 11.39 -2.92
C TRP A 85 -19.69 11.90 -3.58
N GLN A 86 -19.59 13.01 -4.34
CA GLN A 86 -20.73 13.65 -5.00
C GLN A 86 -21.39 12.75 -6.07
N ASP A 87 -20.61 11.90 -6.74
CA ASP A 87 -21.08 11.01 -7.81
C ASP A 87 -21.68 9.70 -7.27
N LEU A 88 -21.40 9.36 -6.01
CA LEU A 88 -21.92 8.14 -5.37
C LEU A 88 -23.41 8.28 -4.98
N SER A 89 -24.19 7.23 -5.21
CA SER A 89 -25.56 7.13 -4.69
C SER A 89 -25.60 7.15 -3.15
N GLN A 90 -26.71 7.56 -2.55
CA GLN A 90 -26.87 7.55 -1.09
C GLN A 90 -26.66 6.14 -0.48
N GLN A 91 -27.11 5.10 -1.16
CA GLN A 91 -26.91 3.71 -0.71
C GLN A 91 -25.43 3.32 -0.78
N THR A 92 -24.73 3.65 -1.86
CA THR A 92 -23.29 3.38 -2.03
C THR A 92 -22.45 4.14 -1.01
N ARG A 93 -22.79 5.41 -0.73
CA ARG A 93 -22.21 6.23 0.34
C ARG A 93 -22.31 5.56 1.71
N LEU A 94 -23.50 5.08 2.07
CA LEU A 94 -23.73 4.37 3.34
C LEU A 94 -23.00 3.01 3.39
N LYS A 95 -23.03 2.21 2.30
CA LYS A 95 -22.26 0.95 2.18
C LYS A 95 -20.76 1.23 2.44
N LYS A 96 -20.16 2.22 1.76
CA LYS A 96 -18.74 2.57 1.88
C LYS A 96 -18.36 3.17 3.23
N GLN A 97 -19.15 4.07 3.81
CA GLN A 97 -18.91 4.59 5.16
C GLN A 97 -18.88 3.48 6.21
N LYS A 98 -19.85 2.55 6.17
CA LYS A 98 -19.92 1.43 7.11
C LYS A 98 -18.72 0.48 6.96
N ALA A 99 -18.30 0.20 5.74
CA ALA A 99 -17.14 -0.65 5.47
C ALA A 99 -15.82 0.02 5.89
N LEU A 100 -15.63 1.32 5.59
CA LEU A 100 -14.45 2.07 6.03
C LEU A 100 -14.36 2.18 7.56
N ALA A 101 -15.49 2.38 8.25
CA ALA A 101 -15.51 2.37 9.71
C ALA A 101 -15.08 1.00 10.27
N ALA A 102 -15.64 -0.09 9.75
CA ALA A 102 -15.27 -1.45 10.16
C ALA A 102 -13.78 -1.76 9.89
N LEU A 103 -13.22 -1.28 8.76
CA LEU A 103 -11.80 -1.45 8.44
C LEU A 103 -10.90 -0.68 9.42
N LYS A 104 -11.30 0.52 9.87
CA LYS A 104 -10.57 1.26 10.92
C LYS A 104 -10.65 0.59 12.29
N ASP A 105 -11.80 0.01 12.65
CA ASP A 105 -11.93 -0.80 13.87
C ASP A 105 -11.01 -2.04 13.82
N GLN A 106 -10.91 -2.68 12.66
CA GLN A 106 -10.01 -3.82 12.41
C GLN A 106 -8.54 -3.42 12.48
N GLN A 107 -8.18 -2.27 11.90
CA GLN A 107 -6.83 -1.69 11.99
C GLN A 107 -6.45 -1.40 13.45
N GLN A 108 -7.35 -0.82 14.24
CA GLN A 108 -7.11 -0.56 15.67
C GLN A 108 -6.95 -1.86 16.46
N ALA A 109 -7.79 -2.87 16.21
CA ALA A 109 -7.66 -4.19 16.83
C ALA A 109 -6.33 -4.87 16.47
N LEU A 110 -5.89 -4.70 15.24
CA LEU A 110 -4.62 -5.21 14.73
C LEU A 110 -3.41 -4.52 15.37
N GLU A 111 -3.41 -3.19 15.54
CA GLU A 111 -2.41 -2.46 16.34
C GLU A 111 -2.36 -2.99 17.80
N GLN A 112 -3.51 -3.28 18.41
CA GLN A 112 -3.54 -3.91 19.75
C GLN A 112 -2.92 -5.31 19.75
N ARG A 113 -3.07 -6.09 18.68
CA ARG A 113 -2.40 -7.41 18.56
C ARG A 113 -0.91 -7.29 18.28
N TYR A 114 -0.48 -6.25 17.55
CA TYR A 114 0.93 -5.94 17.39
C TYR A 114 1.60 -5.67 18.74
N GLN A 115 0.99 -4.86 19.61
CA GLN A 115 1.51 -4.61 20.97
C GLN A 115 1.54 -5.91 21.79
N ALA A 116 0.48 -6.74 21.75
CA ALA A 116 0.46 -8.03 22.43
C ALA A 116 1.53 -9.02 21.91
N LEU A 117 1.87 -8.98 20.61
CA LEU A 117 2.98 -9.73 20.02
C LEU A 117 4.35 -9.16 20.44
N GLN A 118 4.45 -7.83 20.56
CA GLN A 118 5.63 -7.14 21.07
C GLN A 118 5.93 -7.52 22.53
N ASP A 119 4.91 -7.74 23.35
CA ASP A 119 5.05 -8.15 24.75
C ASP A 119 5.22 -9.66 24.95
N ALA A 120 4.96 -10.49 23.93
CA ALA A 120 5.02 -11.95 24.03
C ALA A 120 6.45 -12.48 24.25
N GLY A 121 6.63 -13.37 25.23
CA GLY A 121 7.84 -14.17 25.45
C GLY A 121 7.77 -15.52 24.74
N ALA A 122 8.76 -16.38 24.98
CA ALA A 122 8.83 -17.71 24.36
C ALA A 122 7.58 -18.57 24.62
N ASP A 123 7.05 -18.54 25.84
CA ASP A 123 5.92 -19.37 26.27
C ASP A 123 4.57 -19.00 25.61
N ASN A 124 4.43 -17.78 25.07
CA ASN A 124 3.19 -17.29 24.45
C ASN A 124 3.38 -16.70 23.03
N TRP A 125 4.58 -16.80 22.44
CA TRP A 125 4.90 -16.29 21.10
C TRP A 125 3.95 -16.81 20.01
N GLU A 126 3.78 -18.13 19.91
CA GLU A 126 2.91 -18.75 18.90
C GLU A 126 1.43 -18.36 19.07
N ALA A 127 0.94 -18.28 20.31
CA ALA A 127 -0.41 -17.83 20.60
C ALA A 127 -0.63 -16.35 20.21
N ALA A 128 0.37 -15.50 20.44
CA ALA A 128 0.33 -14.09 20.03
C ALA A 128 0.38 -13.93 18.50
N LYS A 129 1.23 -14.70 17.79
CA LYS A 129 1.26 -14.73 16.32
C LYS A 129 -0.11 -15.08 15.73
N VAL A 130 -0.78 -16.11 16.25
CA VAL A 130 -2.12 -16.52 15.79
C VAL A 130 -3.16 -15.40 16.02
N GLN A 131 -3.10 -14.68 17.14
CA GLN A 131 -4.01 -13.54 17.37
C GLN A 131 -3.74 -12.36 16.42
N PHE A 132 -2.46 -12.09 16.11
CA PHE A 132 -2.06 -11.10 15.12
C PHE A 132 -2.56 -11.49 13.72
N GLU A 133 -2.30 -12.73 13.26
CA GLU A 133 -2.77 -13.26 11.98
C GLU A 133 -4.29 -13.15 11.83
N GLN A 134 -5.07 -13.54 12.84
CA GLN A 134 -6.53 -13.43 12.81
C GLN A 134 -7.02 -12.00 12.60
N SER A 135 -6.31 -11.02 13.17
CA SER A 135 -6.64 -9.60 13.06
C SER A 135 -6.18 -9.02 11.72
N TRP A 136 -5.02 -9.47 11.21
CA TRP A 136 -4.52 -9.12 9.89
C TRP A 136 -5.47 -9.61 8.79
N GLN A 137 -5.89 -10.87 8.88
CA GLN A 137 -6.89 -11.46 7.99
C GLN A 137 -8.26 -10.80 8.11
N ALA A 138 -8.62 -10.23 9.26
CA ALA A 138 -9.83 -9.44 9.40
C ALA A 138 -9.71 -8.11 8.62
N ALA A 139 -8.60 -7.40 8.77
CA ALA A 139 -8.32 -6.17 8.01
C ALA A 139 -8.25 -6.43 6.49
N LYS A 140 -7.64 -7.54 6.05
CA LYS A 140 -7.62 -7.95 4.63
C LYS A 140 -9.04 -8.06 4.06
N ARG A 141 -9.94 -8.79 4.74
CA ARG A 141 -11.37 -8.89 4.33
C ARG A 141 -12.12 -7.56 4.38
N GLY A 142 -11.73 -6.64 5.28
CA GLY A 142 -12.27 -5.28 5.32
C GLY A 142 -11.84 -4.43 4.12
N TRP A 143 -10.58 -4.57 3.71
CA TRP A 143 -10.02 -3.96 2.50
C TRP A 143 -10.70 -4.51 1.23
N GLU A 144 -10.66 -5.83 1.02
CA GLU A 144 -11.34 -6.55 -0.09
C GLU A 144 -12.78 -6.05 -0.26
N LYS A 145 -13.55 -5.97 0.82
CA LYS A 145 -14.95 -5.54 0.79
C LYS A 145 -15.14 -4.08 0.36
N LEU A 146 -14.17 -3.20 0.62
CA LEU A 146 -14.27 -1.77 0.32
C LEU A 146 -13.77 -1.44 -1.09
N THR A 147 -12.84 -2.24 -1.61
CA THR A 147 -12.21 -2.09 -2.93
C THR A 147 -12.83 -2.97 -4.03
N ALA A 148 -13.56 -4.04 -3.67
CA ALA A 148 -14.23 -4.92 -4.62
C ALA A 148 -15.06 -4.13 -5.66
N PRO A 149 -15.07 -4.58 -6.94
CA PRO A 149 -15.88 -3.96 -7.97
C PRO A 149 -17.36 -4.03 -7.59
N ALA A 150 -18.09 -2.93 -7.86
CA ALA A 150 -19.47 -2.73 -7.40
C ALA A 150 -20.46 -3.85 -7.81
N SER A 151 -20.12 -4.63 -8.84
CA SER A 151 -20.92 -5.74 -9.39
C SER A 151 -21.07 -6.96 -8.46
N ALA A 152 -20.31 -7.07 -7.36
CA ALA A 152 -20.29 -8.27 -6.53
C ALA A 152 -21.51 -8.44 -5.59
N ASP A 153 -22.23 -7.36 -5.29
CA ASP A 153 -23.24 -7.31 -4.21
C ASP A 153 -24.66 -6.89 -4.67
N ASP A 154 -24.86 -6.64 -5.98
CA ASP A 154 -26.13 -6.16 -6.56
C ASP A 154 -26.79 -7.21 -7.49
N ASN A 155 -26.77 -8.50 -7.09
CA ASN A 155 -27.65 -9.52 -7.66
C ASN A 155 -28.71 -9.99 -6.63
N PRO A 156 -29.86 -9.30 -6.51
CA PRO A 156 -30.97 -9.80 -5.72
C PRO A 156 -31.55 -11.06 -6.38
N SER A 157 -31.41 -12.20 -5.71
CA SER A 157 -32.19 -13.42 -5.99
C SER A 157 -33.60 -13.31 -5.43
#